data_AF-A0A5M8Q9J3-F1
#
_entry.id   AF-A0A5M8Q9J3-F1
#
_cell.length_a   1.000
_cell.length_b   1.000
_cell.length_c   1.000
_cell.angle_alpha   90.00
_cell.angle_beta   90.00
_cell.angle_gamma   90.00
#
_symmetry.space_group_name_H-M   'P 1'
#
loop_
_entity.id
_entity.type
_entity.pdbx_description
1 polymer ?
#
loop_
_entity_poly.entity_id
_entity_poly.type
_entity_poly.pdbx_seq_one_letter_code
_entity_poly.pdbx_strand_id
1 'polypeptide(L)'
;MALQLNPALDLNYIDKAYGEDPVILHMIFDAFLSDSVPRWNALHEALDKEDWKESASIVHGLKPSFTMAGLTWIRPKVEVLEKAIKDNEEPENLMDMYLKISDELNQLIPILEEESERLKHY
;
A
#
# COMPACT_ATOMS: atom_id res chain seq x y z
N MET A 1 -15.79 7.53 21.81
CA MET A 1 -14.55 8.33 21.65
C MET A 1 -14.26 8.36 20.17
N ALA A 2 -13.94 9.52 19.60
CA ALA A 2 -13.48 9.57 18.22
C ALA A 2 -12.14 8.82 18.10
N LEU A 3 -11.98 8.02 17.04
CA LEU A 3 -10.73 7.31 16.77
C LEU A 3 -9.66 8.34 16.36
N GLN A 4 -8.60 8.45 17.15
CA GLN A 4 -7.49 9.36 16.84
C GLN A 4 -6.38 8.62 16.08
N LEU A 5 -6.60 8.33 14.81
CA LEU A 5 -5.61 7.70 13.93
C LEU A 5 -4.43 8.64 13.63
N ASN A 6 -3.28 8.06 13.29
CA ASN A 6 -2.08 8.79 12.91
C ASN A 6 -2.33 9.71 11.67
N PRO A 7 -1.96 11.01 11.73
CA PRO A 7 -2.17 11.96 10.63
C PRO A 7 -1.32 11.68 9.38
N ALA A 8 -0.38 10.74 9.46
CA ALA A 8 0.33 10.20 8.30
C ALA A 8 -0.54 9.28 7.44
N LEU A 9 -1.83 9.08 7.75
CA LEU A 9 -2.83 8.40 6.93
C LEU A 9 -3.88 9.41 6.43
N ASP A 10 -4.57 9.11 5.32
CA ASP A 10 -5.69 9.92 4.83
C ASP A 10 -6.93 9.72 5.70
N LEU A 11 -6.98 10.46 6.80
CA LEU A 11 -8.06 10.40 7.79
C LEU A 11 -9.42 10.79 7.18
N ASN A 12 -9.43 11.72 6.22
CA ASN A 12 -10.66 12.15 5.55
C ASN A 12 -11.23 11.02 4.70
N TYR A 13 -10.37 10.30 3.97
CA TYR A 13 -10.79 9.14 3.22
C TYR A 13 -11.30 8.04 4.15
N ILE A 14 -10.53 7.72 5.20
CA ILE A 14 -10.85 6.67 6.15
C ILE A 14 -12.21 6.92 6.81
N ASP A 15 -12.43 8.11 7.37
CA ASP A 15 -13.70 8.47 8.02
C ASP A 15 -14.88 8.41 7.02
N LYS A 16 -14.68 8.89 5.80
CA LYS A 16 -15.72 8.81 4.77
C LYS A 16 -16.04 7.38 4.32
N ALA A 17 -15.04 6.50 4.28
CA ALA A 17 -15.18 5.14 3.77
C ALA A 17 -15.69 4.16 4.83
N TYR A 18 -15.23 4.31 6.08
CA TYR A 18 -15.43 3.33 7.15
C TYR A 18 -16.03 3.93 8.42
N GLY A 19 -16.09 5.27 8.53
CA GLY A 19 -16.49 5.96 9.75
C GLY A 19 -15.53 5.70 10.91
N GLU A 20 -16.07 5.79 12.12
CA GLU A 20 -15.33 5.54 13.36
C GLU A 20 -15.47 4.07 13.84
N ASP A 21 -15.47 3.09 12.93
CA ASP A 21 -15.55 1.67 13.29
C ASP A 21 -14.14 1.04 13.45
N PRO A 22 -13.68 0.82 14.69
CA PRO A 22 -12.33 0.31 14.93
C PRO A 22 -12.14 -1.13 14.45
N VAL A 23 -13.21 -1.94 14.40
CA VAL A 23 -13.15 -3.34 13.95
C VAL A 23 -12.90 -3.37 12.45
N ILE A 24 -13.62 -2.55 11.69
CA ILE A 24 -13.42 -2.44 10.23
C ILE A 24 -12.00 -1.95 9.92
N LEU A 25 -11.53 -0.91 10.62
CA LEU A 25 -10.21 -0.34 10.40
C LEU A 25 -9.08 -1.31 10.74
N HIS A 26 -9.20 -2.01 11.87
CA HIS A 26 -8.26 -3.08 12.22
C HIS A 26 -8.19 -4.14 11.13
N MET A 27 -9.33 -4.65 10.65
CA MET A 27 -9.34 -5.65 9.57
C MET A 27 -8.67 -5.15 8.28
N ILE A 28 -8.85 -3.88 7.94
CA ILE A 28 -8.24 -3.29 6.75
C ILE A 28 -6.72 -3.17 6.90
N PHE A 29 -6.24 -2.66 8.03
CA PHE A 29 -4.81 -2.53 8.29
C PHE A 29 -4.15 -3.90 8.40
N ASP A 30 -4.77 -4.84 9.11
CA ASP A 30 -4.30 -6.22 9.22
C ASP A 30 -4.21 -6.91 7.86
N ALA A 31 -5.24 -6.81 7.01
CA ALA A 31 -5.21 -7.34 5.65
C ALA A 31 -4.15 -6.65 4.76
N PHE A 32 -3.96 -5.35 4.92
CA PHE A 32 -2.91 -4.64 4.19
C PHE A 32 -1.51 -5.15 4.59
N LEU A 33 -1.26 -5.29 5.89
CA LEU A 33 0.03 -5.74 6.44
C LEU A 33 0.31 -7.21 6.13
N SER A 34 -0.69 -8.09 6.26
CA SER A 34 -0.54 -9.53 6.08
C SER A 34 -0.57 -10.00 4.63
N ASP A 35 -1.35 -9.33 3.76
CA ASP A 35 -1.48 -9.74 2.36
C ASP A 35 -0.81 -8.78 1.38
N SER A 36 -0.98 -7.47 1.58
CA SER A 36 -0.56 -6.48 0.58
C SER A 36 0.94 -6.17 0.65
N VAL A 37 1.51 -6.07 1.85
CA VAL A 37 2.95 -5.84 2.05
C VAL A 37 3.80 -7.01 1.51
N PRO A 38 3.51 -8.29 1.78
CA PRO A 38 4.29 -9.39 1.21
C PRO A 38 4.21 -9.44 -0.32
N ARG A 39 3.03 -9.16 -0.90
CA ARG A 39 2.87 -9.07 -2.36
C ARG A 39 3.65 -7.89 -2.94
N TRP A 40 3.69 -6.75 -2.26
CA TRP A 40 4.53 -5.62 -2.65
C TRP A 40 6.02 -5.99 -2.60
N ASN A 41 6.45 -6.76 -1.61
CA ASN A 41 7.84 -7.24 -1.55
C ASN A 41 8.15 -8.24 -2.68
N ALA A 42 7.19 -9.10 -3.04
CA ALA A 42 7.34 -10.01 -4.18
C ALA A 42 7.49 -9.29 -5.53
N LEU A 43 7.01 -8.04 -5.64
CA LEU A 43 7.21 -7.21 -6.83
C LEU A 43 8.71 -6.96 -7.11
N HIS A 44 9.54 -6.83 -6.08
CA HIS A 44 10.98 -6.66 -6.25
C HIS A 44 11.58 -7.83 -7.04
N GLU A 45 11.26 -9.07 -6.66
CA GLU A 45 11.73 -10.25 -7.36
C GLU A 45 11.18 -10.37 -8.78
N ALA A 46 9.92 -9.97 -8.99
CA ALA A 46 9.32 -10.00 -10.32
C ALA A 46 9.99 -8.99 -11.26
N LEU A 47 10.32 -7.80 -10.77
CA LEU A 47 11.07 -6.78 -11.52
C LEU A 47 12.50 -7.22 -11.81
N ASP A 48 13.20 -7.79 -10.81
CA ASP A 48 14.58 -8.26 -10.95
C ASP A 48 14.72 -9.42 -11.96
N LYS A 49 13.70 -10.29 -12.03
CA LYS A 49 13.62 -11.38 -13.01
C LYS A 49 13.04 -10.95 -14.36
N GLU A 50 12.74 -9.66 -14.54
CA GLU A 50 12.09 -9.13 -15.74
C GLU A 50 10.73 -9.78 -16.07
N ASP A 51 10.02 -10.30 -15.06
CA ASP A 51 8.67 -10.85 -15.22
C ASP A 51 7.64 -9.72 -15.23
N TRP A 52 7.54 -9.02 -16.36
CA TRP A 52 6.66 -7.87 -16.54
C TRP A 52 5.18 -8.22 -16.41
N LYS A 53 4.81 -9.45 -16.76
CA LYS A 53 3.43 -9.91 -16.63
C LYS A 53 3.06 -10.06 -15.16
N GLU A 54 3.90 -10.70 -14.37
CA GLU A 54 3.69 -10.84 -12.92
C GLU A 54 3.78 -9.48 -12.23
N SER A 55 4.76 -8.65 -12.59
CA SER A 55 4.93 -7.30 -12.05
C SER A 55 3.68 -6.44 -12.25
N ALA A 56 3.12 -6.41 -13.47
CA ALA A 56 1.89 -5.69 -13.76
C ALA A 56 0.69 -6.27 -12.98
N SER A 57 0.59 -7.59 -12.85
CA SER A 57 -0.46 -8.28 -12.10
C SER A 57 -0.44 -7.92 -10.61
N ILE A 58 0.75 -7.94 -9.99
CA ILE A 58 0.96 -7.56 -8.59
C ILE A 58 0.52 -6.12 -8.37
N VAL A 59 1.05 -5.18 -9.15
CA VAL A 59 0.75 -3.75 -9.01
C VAL A 59 -0.74 -3.48 -9.23
N HIS A 60 -1.35 -4.07 -10.27
CA HIS A 60 -2.78 -3.93 -10.55
C HIS A 60 -3.64 -4.36 -9.36
N GLY A 61 -3.34 -5.52 -8.78
CA GLY A 61 -4.09 -6.07 -7.66
C GLY A 61 -3.86 -5.34 -6.32
N LEU A 62 -2.78 -4.58 -6.16
CA LEU A 62 -2.47 -3.85 -4.92
C LEU A 62 -3.02 -2.43 -4.86
N LYS A 63 -3.32 -1.80 -6.00
CA LYS A 63 -3.91 -0.45 -6.06
C LYS A 63 -5.05 -0.19 -5.09
N PRO A 64 -6.11 -1.03 -5.03
CA PRO A 64 -7.20 -0.77 -4.10
C PRO A 64 -6.73 -0.81 -2.65
N SER A 65 -5.82 -1.73 -2.31
CA SER A 65 -5.30 -1.90 -0.94
C SER A 65 -4.66 -0.63 -0.39
N PHE A 66 -3.85 0.07 -1.19
CA PHE A 66 -3.26 1.35 -0.76
C PHE A 66 -4.32 2.40 -0.42
N THR A 67 -5.38 2.47 -1.23
CA THR A 67 -6.47 3.42 -0.97
C THR A 67 -7.21 3.05 0.31
N MET A 68 -7.56 1.76 0.45
CA MET A 68 -8.30 1.25 1.61
C MET A 68 -7.54 1.48 2.93
N ALA A 69 -6.22 1.29 2.94
CA ALA A 69 -5.37 1.55 4.10
C ALA A 69 -5.12 3.06 4.37
N GLY A 70 -5.76 3.97 3.63
CA GLY A 70 -5.56 5.42 3.79
C GLY A 70 -4.28 5.95 3.18
N LEU A 71 -3.59 5.18 2.33
CA LEU A 71 -2.37 5.58 1.62
C LEU A 71 -2.70 6.15 0.24
N THR A 72 -3.64 7.10 0.20
CA THR A 72 -4.24 7.63 -1.04
C THR A 72 -3.22 8.32 -1.96
N TRP A 73 -2.12 8.84 -1.42
CA TRP A 73 -1.01 9.42 -2.20
C TRP A 73 -0.01 8.39 -2.74
N ILE A 74 0.06 7.18 -2.17
CA ILE A 74 0.90 6.09 -2.70
C ILE A 74 0.23 5.48 -3.92
N ARG A 75 -1.10 5.31 -3.88
CA ARG A 75 -1.90 4.75 -4.98
C ARG A 75 -1.56 5.34 -6.37
N PRO A 76 -1.52 6.67 -6.61
CA PRO A 76 -1.16 7.20 -7.92
C PRO A 76 0.28 6.87 -8.35
N LYS A 77 1.23 6.76 -7.42
CA LYS A 77 2.62 6.34 -7.75
C LYS A 77 2.65 4.89 -8.24
N VAL A 78 1.88 4.03 -7.58
CA VAL A 78 1.66 2.63 -7.96
C VAL A 78 0.96 2.54 -9.33
N GLU A 79 0.02 3.45 -9.64
CA GLU A 79 -0.58 3.55 -10.97
C GLU A 79 0.42 3.94 -12.06
N VAL A 80 1.31 4.88 -11.77
CA VAL A 80 2.39 5.27 -12.69
C VAL A 80 3.36 4.11 -12.90
N LEU A 81 3.72 3.36 -11.85
CA LEU A 81 4.55 2.15 -11.96
C LEU A 81 3.90 1.08 -12.84
N GLU A 82 2.61 0.77 -12.66
CA GLU A 82 1.92 -0.21 -13.52
C GLU A 82 1.99 0.22 -14.99
N LYS A 83 1.78 1.51 -15.24
CA LYS A 83 1.81 2.05 -16.60
C LYS A 83 3.21 1.91 -17.21
N ALA A 84 4.25 2.27 -16.46
CA ALA A 84 5.64 2.13 -16.91
C ALA A 84 5.99 0.67 -17.24
N ILE A 85 5.56 -0.29 -16.41
CA ILE A 85 5.74 -1.73 -16.69
C ILE A 85 5.06 -2.11 -18.01
N LYS A 86 3.83 -1.65 -18.24
CA LYS A 86 3.07 -1.97 -19.48
C LYS A 86 3.64 -1.29 -20.72
N ASP A 87 4.24 -0.12 -20.56
CA ASP A 87 4.86 0.64 -21.64
C ASP A 87 6.28 0.14 -21.98
N ASN A 88 6.77 -0.90 -21.29
CA ASN A 88 8.13 -1.47 -21.42
C ASN A 88 9.22 -0.42 -21.16
N GLU A 89 9.04 0.38 -20.11
CA GLU A 89 10.07 1.27 -19.58
C GLU A 89 11.34 0.48 -19.19
N GLU A 90 12.50 1.15 -19.13
CA GLU A 90 13.76 0.50 -18.81
C GLU A 90 13.73 -0.17 -17.42
N PRO A 91 14.25 -1.40 -17.27
CA PRO A 91 14.23 -2.14 -15.99
C PRO A 91 14.81 -1.34 -14.81
N GLU A 92 15.87 -0.57 -15.05
CA GLU A 92 16.50 0.29 -14.06
C GLU A 92 15.54 1.38 -13.56
N ASN A 93 14.79 2.02 -14.47
CA ASN A 93 13.78 3.02 -14.12
C ASN A 93 12.62 2.39 -13.33
N LEU A 94 12.18 1.19 -13.71
CA LEU A 94 11.12 0.46 -12.99
C LEU A 94 11.54 0.14 -11.55
N MET A 95 12.78 -0.34 -11.38
CA MET A 95 13.35 -0.63 -10.07
C MET A 95 13.50 0.64 -9.22
N ASP A 96 13.98 1.73 -9.80
CA ASP A 96 14.07 3.04 -9.14
C ASP A 96 12.71 3.54 -8.65
N MET A 97 11.66 3.38 -9.46
CA MET A 97 10.30 3.73 -9.08
C MET A 97 9.81 2.85 -7.93
N TYR A 98 10.05 1.54 -8.01
CA TYR A 98 9.72 0.60 -6.93
C TYR A 98 10.40 0.97 -5.62
N LEU A 99 11.71 1.26 -5.64
CA LEU A 99 12.49 1.60 -4.46
C LEU A 99 11.99 2.90 -3.82
N LYS A 100 11.71 3.94 -4.62
CA LYS A 100 11.14 5.20 -4.11
C LYS A 100 9.80 5.00 -3.39
N ILE A 101 8.91 4.19 -3.97
CA ILE A 101 7.62 3.87 -3.35
C ILE A 101 7.84 3.04 -2.07
N SER A 102 8.78 2.09 -2.12
CA SER A 102 9.10 1.22 -0.99
C SER A 102 9.69 1.98 0.19
N ASP A 103 10.54 2.97 -0.05
CA ASP A 103 11.09 3.84 1.00
C ASP A 103 9.99 4.60 1.73
N GLU A 104 9.01 5.13 1.02
CA GLU A 104 7.84 5.77 1.63
C GLU A 104 6.97 4.75 2.38
N LEU A 105 6.74 3.59 1.79
CA LEU A 105 5.94 2.53 2.41
C LEU A 105 6.58 2.02 3.70
N ASN A 106 7.91 1.88 3.75
CA ASN A 106 8.66 1.45 4.92
C ASN A 106 8.54 2.42 6.10
N GLN A 107 8.28 3.70 5.85
CA GLN A 107 7.99 4.68 6.90
C GLN A 107 6.55 4.56 7.42
N LEU A 108 5.63 4.07 6.59
CA LEU A 108 4.20 3.98 6.89
C LEU A 108 3.81 2.62 7.49
N ILE A 109 4.54 1.54 7.20
CA ILE A 109 4.26 0.20 7.74
C ILE A 109 4.24 0.20 9.27
N PRO A 110 5.24 0.74 10.00
CA PRO A 110 5.21 0.75 11.46
C PRO A 110 4.01 1.53 12.04
N ILE A 111 3.56 2.57 11.33
CA ILE A 111 2.38 3.35 11.71
C ILE A 111 1.12 2.49 11.57
N LEU A 112 0.98 1.76 10.46
CA LEU A 112 -0.15 0.85 10.24
C LEU A 112 -0.15 -0.30 11.25
N GLU A 113 1.02 -0.82 11.63
CA GLU A 113 1.16 -1.86 12.66
C GLU A 113 0.70 -1.35 14.03
N GLU A 114 1.19 -0.17 14.44
CA GLU A 114 0.80 0.45 15.72
C GLU A 114 -0.70 0.75 15.77
N GLU A 115 -1.25 1.31 14.69
CA GLU A 115 -2.68 1.60 14.58
C GLU A 115 -3.51 0.33 14.60
N SER A 116 -3.12 -0.71 13.86
CA SER A 116 -3.82 -2.00 13.84
C SER A 116 -3.86 -2.65 15.22
N GLU A 117 -2.72 -2.72 15.93
CA GLU A 117 -2.66 -3.28 17.28
C GLU A 117 -3.46 -2.45 18.28
N ARG A 118 -3.44 -1.11 18.17
CA ARG A 118 -4.26 -0.25 19.03
C ARG A 118 -5.75 -0.48 18.83
N LEU A 119 -6.19 -0.63 17.59
CA LEU A 119 -7.61 -0.83 17.22
C LEU A 119 -8.15 -2.19 17.66
N LYS A 120 -7.31 -3.22 17.71
CA LYS A 120 -7.64 -4.57 18.22
C LYS A 120 -8.14 -4.59 19.67
N HIS A 121 -7.83 -3.56 20.45
CA HIS A 121 -8.16 -3.45 21.86
C HIS A 121 -9.34 -2.50 22.16
N TYR A 122 -9.99 -1.96 21.13
CA TYR A 122 -11.26 -1.22 21.25
C TYR A 122 -12.46 -2.17 21.36
#